data_AF-G0A6H0-F1
#
_entry.id   AF-G0A6H0-F1
#
_cell.length_a   1.000
_cell.length_b   1.000
_cell.length_c   1.000
_cell.angle_alpha   90.00
_cell.angle_beta   90.00
_cell.angle_gamma   90.00
#
_symmetry.space_group_name_H-M   'P 1'
#
loop_
_entity.id
_entity.type
_entity.pdbx_description
1 polymer ?
#
loop_
_entity_poly.entity_id
_entity_poly.type
_entity_poly.pdbx_seq_one_letter_code
_entity_poly.pdbx_strand_id
1 'polypeptide(L)'
;MALELKLIKELATVCVTASELAAIETLIKGELAKPAFVEQFDKMSSSISECYKVTVAVISPWLEISNEAEFNSRFDVAYADFKATYLNITNRPRVASEQAYLDYMLLREFKETQTAYPLLKITFVRLDEFIDKWITNDAWLAMTIENFVKMLYRFLTEIAEMKQKDPTDAFAIYHALMLALHPYYALL
;
A
#
# COMPACT_ATOMS: atom_id res chain seq x y z
N MET A 1 -14.95 -18.66 2.03
CA MET A 1 -14.37 -17.35 2.43
C MET A 1 -13.58 -16.81 1.26
N ALA A 2 -14.22 -16.13 0.31
CA ALA A 2 -13.68 -16.18 -1.05
C ALA A 2 -12.72 -15.02 -1.38
N LEU A 3 -13.17 -13.76 -1.30
CA LEU A 3 -12.45 -12.65 -1.92
C LEU A 3 -12.37 -11.39 -1.05
N GLU A 4 -13.48 -10.98 -0.44
CA GLU A 4 -13.61 -9.77 0.40
C GLU A 4 -12.66 -9.81 1.59
N LEU A 5 -12.64 -10.94 2.30
CA LEU A 5 -11.71 -11.13 3.42
C LEU A 5 -10.25 -11.10 2.96
N LYS A 6 -9.95 -11.61 1.75
CA LYS A 6 -8.58 -11.56 1.23
C LYS A 6 -8.18 -10.13 0.89
N LEU A 7 -9.09 -9.34 0.32
CA LEU A 7 -8.88 -7.91 0.08
C LEU A 7 -8.61 -7.14 1.38
N ILE A 8 -9.44 -7.38 2.40
CA ILE A 8 -9.25 -6.77 3.73
C ILE A 8 -7.90 -7.18 4.32
N LYS A 9 -7.53 -8.46 4.25
CA LYS A 9 -6.25 -8.96 4.77
C LYS A 9 -5.05 -8.33 4.06
N GLU A 10 -5.04 -8.27 2.73
CA GLU A 10 -3.93 -7.69 1.99
C GLU A 10 -3.83 -6.18 2.28
N LEU A 11 -4.95 -5.45 2.28
CA LEU A 11 -4.95 -4.02 2.63
C LEU A 11 -4.45 -3.79 4.06
N ALA A 12 -4.92 -4.58 5.03
CA ALA A 12 -4.45 -4.51 6.41
C ALA A 12 -2.94 -4.76 6.50
N THR A 13 -2.41 -5.69 5.71
CA THR A 13 -0.98 -5.97 5.65
C THR A 13 -0.20 -4.75 5.14
N VAL A 14 -0.67 -4.10 4.07
CA VAL A 14 -0.10 -2.84 3.57
C VAL A 14 -0.07 -1.77 4.67
N CYS A 15 -1.19 -1.58 5.38
CA CYS A 15 -1.32 -0.57 6.44
C CYS A 15 -0.38 -0.83 7.62
N VAL A 16 -0.23 -2.10 8.04
CA VAL A 16 0.69 -2.48 9.11
C VAL A 16 2.13 -2.15 8.71
N THR A 17 2.53 -2.42 7.46
CA THR A 17 3.87 -2.07 7.00
C THR A 17 4.10 -0.56 6.91
N ALA A 18 3.11 0.21 6.45
CA ALA A 18 3.20 1.67 6.41
C ALA A 18 3.34 2.27 7.83
N SER A 19 2.57 1.74 8.79
CA SER A 19 2.64 2.17 10.19
C SER A 19 3.98 1.83 10.84
N GLU A 20 4.53 0.64 10.55
CA GLU A 20 5.85 0.24 11.06
C GLU A 20 6.95 1.14 10.50
N LEU A 21 6.92 1.43 9.19
CA LEU A 21 7.85 2.37 8.58
C LEU A 21 7.75 3.74 9.28
N ALA A 22 6.55 4.32 9.38
CA ALA A 22 6.34 5.62 10.02
C ALA A 22 6.87 5.67 11.48
N ALA A 23 6.71 4.58 12.24
CA ALA A 23 7.25 4.46 13.59
C ALA A 23 8.79 4.44 13.60
N ILE A 24 9.40 3.69 12.69
CA ILE A 24 10.86 3.67 12.49
C ILE A 24 11.37 5.06 12.11
N GLU A 25 10.73 5.73 11.15
CA GLU A 25 11.12 7.07 10.71
C GLU A 25 11.09 8.08 11.87
N THR A 26 10.01 8.07 12.65
CA THR A 26 9.82 8.98 13.78
C THR A 26 10.95 8.84 14.79
N LEU A 27 11.32 7.59 15.13
CA LEU A 27 12.39 7.33 16.09
C LEU A 27 13.77 7.70 15.55
N ILE A 28 14.06 7.37 14.29
CA ILE A 28 15.35 7.69 13.67
C ILE A 28 15.53 9.20 13.52
N LYS A 29 14.54 9.90 12.96
CA LYS A 29 14.59 11.35 12.72
C LYS A 29 14.50 12.17 14.02
N GLY A 30 13.93 11.60 15.08
CA GLY A 30 13.91 12.21 16.41
C GLY A 30 15.30 12.31 17.05
N GLU A 31 16.20 11.37 16.72
CA GLU A 31 17.54 11.28 17.32
C GLU A 31 18.66 11.72 16.36
N LEU A 32 18.46 11.60 15.05
CA LEU A 32 19.46 11.91 14.02
C LEU A 32 19.01 13.10 13.16
N ALA A 33 19.66 14.24 13.36
CA ALA A 33 19.35 15.49 12.64
C ALA A 33 20.38 15.89 11.57
N LYS A 34 21.36 15.03 11.27
CA LYS A 34 22.41 15.37 10.30
C LYS A 34 21.84 15.43 8.88
N PRO A 35 21.97 16.57 8.15
CA PRO A 35 21.25 16.78 6.89
C PRO A 35 21.47 15.69 5.85
N ALA A 36 22.73 15.26 5.63
CA ALA A 36 23.05 14.25 4.62
C ALA A 36 22.44 12.87 4.94
N PHE A 37 22.36 12.51 6.23
CA PHE A 37 21.74 11.26 6.64
C PHE A 37 20.22 11.33 6.46
N VAL A 38 19.60 12.42 6.91
CA VAL A 38 18.16 12.65 6.78
C VAL A 38 17.75 12.65 5.30
N GLU A 39 18.49 13.32 4.42
CA GLU A 39 18.22 13.33 2.99
C GLU A 39 18.27 11.92 2.38
N GLN A 40 19.27 11.11 2.72
CA GLN A 40 19.36 9.75 2.21
C GLN A 40 18.26 8.85 2.76
N PHE A 41 17.91 9.02 4.03
CA PHE A 41 16.81 8.32 4.68
C PHE A 41 15.45 8.70 4.06
N ASP A 42 15.26 9.98 3.75
CA ASP A 42 14.06 10.49 3.07
C ASP A 42 13.92 9.95 1.65
N LYS A 43 15.02 9.75 0.92
CA LYS A 43 15.00 9.09 -0.40
C LYS A 43 14.50 7.66 -0.28
N MET A 44 15.10 6.87 0.62
CA MET A 44 14.69 5.47 0.86
C MET A 44 13.21 5.38 1.27
N SER A 45 12.79 6.15 2.28
CA SER A 45 11.41 6.15 2.74
C SER A 45 10.42 6.63 1.68
N SER A 46 10.80 7.60 0.85
CA SER A 46 9.98 8.05 -0.29
C SER A 46 9.79 6.93 -1.31
N SER A 47 10.85 6.18 -1.64
CA SER A 47 10.77 5.03 -2.54
C SER A 47 9.83 3.95 -2.00
N ILE A 48 9.86 3.66 -0.71
CA ILE A 48 8.90 2.72 -0.08
C ILE A 48 7.48 3.30 -0.09
N SER A 49 7.34 4.60 0.18
CA SER A 49 6.06 5.30 0.21
C SER A 49 5.35 5.32 -1.16
N GLU A 50 6.09 5.28 -2.27
CA GLU A 50 5.51 5.11 -3.59
C GLU A 50 4.72 3.79 -3.73
N CYS A 51 5.11 2.73 -3.04
CA CYS A 51 4.32 1.49 -2.99
C CYS A 51 2.95 1.74 -2.34
N TYR A 52 2.90 2.46 -1.21
CA TYR A 52 1.66 2.76 -0.52
C TYR A 52 0.75 3.69 -1.33
N LYS A 53 1.32 4.69 -2.01
CA LYS A 53 0.58 5.58 -2.91
C LYS A 53 -0.13 4.85 -4.02
N VAL A 54 0.42 3.74 -4.53
CA VAL A 54 -0.26 2.88 -5.50
C VAL A 54 -1.55 2.31 -4.91
N THR A 55 -1.52 1.79 -3.68
CA THR A 55 -2.70 1.27 -2.99
C THR A 55 -3.75 2.37 -2.79
N VAL A 56 -3.34 3.55 -2.33
CA VAL A 56 -4.24 4.72 -2.14
C VAL A 56 -4.90 5.11 -3.46
N ALA A 57 -4.13 5.25 -4.53
CA ALA A 57 -4.63 5.63 -5.85
C ALA A 57 -5.61 4.61 -6.43
N VAL A 58 -5.41 3.32 -6.14
CA VAL A 58 -6.31 2.24 -6.58
C VAL A 58 -7.62 2.24 -5.81
N ILE A 59 -7.59 2.50 -4.50
CA ILE A 59 -8.76 2.36 -3.61
C ILE A 59 -9.64 3.61 -3.61
N SER A 60 -9.04 4.80 -3.63
CA SER A 60 -9.73 6.08 -3.46
C SER A 60 -10.98 6.23 -4.34
N PRO A 61 -10.92 5.94 -5.66
CA PRO A 61 -12.09 6.14 -6.53
C PRO A 61 -13.30 5.27 -6.15
N TRP A 62 -13.07 4.14 -5.49
CA TRP A 62 -14.13 3.24 -5.05
C TRP A 62 -14.73 3.68 -3.71
N LEU A 63 -13.92 4.22 -2.80
CA LEU A 63 -14.44 4.76 -1.55
C LEU A 63 -15.27 6.03 -1.76
N GLU A 64 -15.04 6.74 -2.86
CA GLU A 64 -15.83 7.93 -3.25
C GLU A 64 -17.23 7.61 -3.79
N ILE A 65 -17.55 6.35 -4.08
CA ILE A 65 -18.89 5.92 -4.50
C ILE A 65 -19.61 5.46 -3.23
N SER A 66 -20.33 6.39 -2.61
CA SER A 66 -20.83 6.25 -1.24
C SER A 66 -22.31 5.85 -1.16
N ASN A 67 -23.04 6.00 -2.25
CA ASN A 67 -24.47 5.75 -2.30
C ASN A 67 -24.91 5.12 -3.63
N GLU A 68 -26.13 4.58 -3.64
CA GLU A 68 -26.66 3.82 -4.78
C GLU A 68 -26.80 4.69 -6.05
N ALA A 69 -27.13 5.98 -5.90
CA ALA A 69 -27.25 6.89 -7.04
C ALA A 69 -25.89 7.15 -7.72
N GLU A 70 -24.84 7.36 -6.92
CA GLU A 70 -23.45 7.44 -7.40
C GLU A 70 -23.00 6.13 -8.03
N PHE A 71 -23.32 4.99 -7.41
CA PHE A 71 -22.98 3.67 -7.96
C PHE A 71 -23.61 3.46 -9.34
N ASN A 72 -24.88 3.80 -9.49
CA ASN A 72 -25.57 3.66 -10.77
C ASN A 72 -24.99 4.56 -11.86
N SER A 73 -24.56 5.77 -11.51
CA SER A 73 -24.08 6.78 -12.48
C SER A 73 -22.57 6.76 -12.77
N ARG A 74 -21.73 6.37 -11.80
CA ARG A 74 -20.26 6.48 -11.88
C ARG A 74 -19.54 5.14 -12.00
N PHE A 75 -20.10 4.05 -11.48
CA PHE A 75 -19.40 2.76 -11.37
C PHE A 75 -18.88 2.25 -12.72
N ASP A 76 -19.70 2.29 -13.77
CA ASP A 76 -19.32 1.68 -15.06
C ASP A 76 -18.15 2.41 -15.72
N VAL A 77 -18.11 3.74 -15.58
CA VAL A 77 -17.00 4.57 -16.08
C VAL A 77 -15.74 4.30 -15.28
N ALA A 78 -15.82 4.34 -13.94
CA ALA A 78 -14.69 4.04 -13.06
C ALA A 78 -14.13 2.62 -13.29
N TYR A 79 -15.02 1.65 -13.50
CA TYR A 79 -14.65 0.26 -13.80
C TYR A 79 -13.97 0.12 -15.16
N ALA A 80 -14.47 0.80 -16.20
CA ALA A 80 -13.82 0.82 -17.51
C ALA A 80 -12.40 1.39 -17.43
N ASP A 81 -12.22 2.52 -16.73
CA ASP A 81 -10.92 3.18 -16.55
C ASP A 81 -9.93 2.30 -15.77
N PHE A 82 -10.40 1.68 -14.68
CA PHE A 82 -9.56 0.76 -13.90
C PHE A 82 -9.19 -0.48 -14.70
N LYS A 83 -10.14 -1.08 -15.42
CA LYS A 83 -9.88 -2.23 -16.30
C LYS A 83 -8.85 -1.91 -17.39
N ALA A 84 -8.84 -0.69 -17.92
CA ALA A 84 -7.85 -0.26 -18.91
C ALA A 84 -6.45 -0.07 -18.33
N THR A 85 -6.34 0.22 -17.03
CA THR A 85 -5.09 0.67 -16.40
C THR A 85 -4.49 -0.31 -15.39
N TYR A 86 -5.25 -1.30 -14.90
CA TYR A 86 -4.83 -2.14 -13.77
C TYR A 86 -3.52 -2.90 -14.03
N LEU A 87 -3.27 -3.38 -15.25
CA LEU A 87 -2.02 -4.08 -15.59
C LEU A 87 -0.80 -3.16 -15.44
N ASN A 88 -0.91 -1.90 -15.86
CA ASN A 88 0.17 -0.92 -15.72
C ASN A 88 0.42 -0.56 -14.25
N ILE A 89 -0.64 -0.56 -13.44
CA ILE A 89 -0.56 -0.29 -12.00
C ILE A 89 0.24 -1.38 -11.27
N THR A 90 0.05 -2.66 -11.64
CA THR A 90 0.65 -3.79 -10.91
C THR A 90 2.18 -3.82 -10.91
N ASN A 91 2.85 -3.22 -11.90
CA ASN A 91 4.32 -3.25 -11.94
C ASN A 91 4.98 -2.13 -11.11
N ARG A 92 4.25 -1.06 -10.77
CA ARG A 92 4.82 0.11 -10.08
C ARG A 92 5.41 -0.21 -8.69
N PRO A 93 4.74 -1.00 -7.83
CA PRO A 93 5.29 -1.35 -6.51
C PRO A 93 6.63 -2.09 -6.60
N ARG A 94 6.82 -2.91 -7.64
CA ARG A 94 8.06 -3.68 -7.83
C ARG A 94 9.25 -2.77 -8.10
N VAL A 95 9.09 -1.83 -9.04
CA VAL A 95 10.12 -0.82 -9.37
C VAL A 95 10.45 0.05 -8.15
N ALA A 96 9.43 0.44 -7.39
CA ALA A 96 9.61 1.23 -6.17
C ALA A 96 10.36 0.45 -5.07
N SER A 97 10.05 -0.83 -4.86
CA SER A 97 10.80 -1.69 -3.93
C SER A 97 12.27 -1.88 -4.34
N GLU A 98 12.54 -2.05 -5.64
CA GLU A 98 13.92 -2.15 -6.15
C GLU A 98 14.72 -0.87 -5.84
N GLN A 99 14.13 0.30 -6.11
CA GLN A 99 14.76 1.58 -5.81
C GLN A 99 14.95 1.78 -4.30
N ALA A 100 13.96 1.42 -3.48
CA ALA A 100 14.06 1.50 -2.03
C ALA A 100 15.22 0.68 -1.48
N TYR A 101 15.47 -0.51 -2.03
CA TYR A 101 16.61 -1.32 -1.64
C TYR A 101 17.95 -0.66 -1.97
N LEU A 102 18.07 -0.06 -3.17
CA LEU A 102 19.28 0.68 -3.56
C LEU A 102 19.53 1.87 -2.62
N ASP A 103 18.48 2.63 -2.30
CA ASP A 103 18.58 3.78 -1.39
C ASP A 103 18.95 3.36 0.04
N TYR A 104 18.45 2.20 0.48
CA TYR A 104 18.81 1.60 1.77
C TYR A 104 20.27 1.13 1.81
N MET A 105 20.81 0.54 0.73
CA MET A 105 22.23 0.18 0.67
C MET A 105 23.14 1.39 0.85
N LEU A 106 22.79 2.53 0.23
CA LEU A 106 23.50 3.80 0.42
C LEU A 106 23.34 4.34 1.86
N LEU A 107 22.16 4.20 2.45
CA LEU A 107 21.92 4.60 3.85
C LEU A 107 22.85 3.85 4.81
N ARG A 108 23.09 2.55 4.57
CA ARG A 108 23.95 1.70 5.41
C ARG A 108 25.43 2.10 5.41
N GLU A 109 25.88 2.92 4.47
CA GLU A 109 27.25 3.43 4.43
C GLU A 109 27.49 4.53 5.49
N PHE A 110 26.42 5.11 6.04
CA PHE A 110 26.50 6.14 7.07
C PHE A 110 26.89 5.53 8.43
N LYS A 111 27.83 6.18 9.12
CA LYS A 111 28.31 5.75 10.45
C LYS A 111 27.22 5.78 11.51
N GLU A 112 26.21 6.63 11.31
CA GLU A 112 25.03 6.78 12.16
C GLU A 112 24.26 5.46 12.30
N THR A 113 24.30 4.58 11.28
CA THR A 113 23.69 3.24 11.31
C THR A 113 24.44 2.25 12.21
N GLN A 114 25.71 2.53 12.55
CA GLN A 114 26.57 1.68 13.39
C GLN A 114 26.64 2.18 14.84
N THR A 115 25.53 2.74 15.31
CA THR A 115 25.44 3.36 16.64
C THR A 115 25.42 2.34 17.78
N ALA A 116 26.05 2.70 18.90
CA ALA A 116 25.97 1.96 20.16
C ALA A 116 24.79 2.44 21.04
N TYR A 117 24.08 3.49 20.65
CA TYR A 117 22.94 4.02 21.40
C TYR A 117 21.76 3.03 21.36
N PRO A 118 21.27 2.52 22.50
CA PRO A 118 20.32 1.40 22.53
C PRO A 118 19.05 1.59 21.71
N LEU A 119 18.42 2.78 21.79
CA LEU A 119 17.19 3.08 21.06
C LEU A 119 17.41 3.01 19.54
N LEU A 120 18.42 3.72 19.04
CA LEU A 120 18.74 3.72 17.61
C LEU A 120 19.20 2.33 17.15
N LYS A 121 19.97 1.61 17.96
CA LYS A 121 20.40 0.24 17.63
C LYS A 121 19.21 -0.69 17.39
N ILE A 122 18.23 -0.69 18.29
CA ILE A 122 17.00 -1.50 18.13
C ILE A 122 16.21 -1.02 16.92
N THR A 123 16.14 0.29 16.69
CA THR A 123 15.36 0.86 15.59
C THR A 123 15.98 0.54 14.23
N PHE A 124 17.32 0.56 14.10
CA PHE A 124 17.99 0.11 12.88
C PHE A 124 17.84 -1.39 12.66
N VAL A 125 17.87 -2.23 13.70
CA VAL A 125 17.56 -3.67 13.54
C VAL A 125 16.14 -3.87 13.01
N ARG A 126 15.15 -3.11 13.52
CA ARG A 126 13.78 -3.15 12.99
C ARG A 126 13.71 -2.71 11.53
N LEU A 127 14.46 -1.67 11.15
CA LEU A 127 14.57 -1.25 9.75
C LEU A 127 15.19 -2.35 8.88
N ASP A 128 16.27 -2.97 9.33
CA ASP A 128 16.93 -4.05 8.60
C ASP A 128 15.97 -5.23 8.39
N GLU A 129 15.25 -5.65 9.42
CA GLU A 129 14.21 -6.70 9.35
C GLU A 129 13.05 -6.30 8.44
N PHE A 130 12.64 -5.03 8.48
CA PHE A 130 11.60 -4.51 7.60
C PHE A 130 12.04 -4.58 6.13
N ILE A 131 13.24 -4.08 5.82
CA ILE A 131 13.76 -4.10 4.46
C ILE A 131 13.95 -5.54 3.97
N ASP A 132 14.55 -6.39 4.80
CA ASP A 132 14.78 -7.80 4.45
C ASP A 132 13.47 -8.51 4.10
N LYS A 133 12.45 -8.37 4.96
CA LYS A 133 11.19 -9.07 4.76
C LYS A 133 10.33 -8.46 3.66
N TRP A 134 10.15 -7.14 3.65
CA TRP A 134 9.11 -6.49 2.88
C TRP A 134 9.59 -5.93 1.54
N ILE A 135 10.87 -5.57 1.45
CA ILE A 135 11.42 -4.89 0.27
C ILE A 135 12.27 -5.84 -0.58
N THR A 136 13.17 -6.63 0.03
CA THR A 136 14.12 -7.47 -0.73
C THR A 136 13.64 -8.89 -0.96
N ASN A 137 13.28 -9.62 0.09
CA ASN A 137 12.86 -11.02 -0.02
C ASN A 137 11.59 -11.08 -0.88
N ASP A 138 11.69 -11.62 -2.09
CA ASP A 138 10.61 -11.71 -3.10
C ASP A 138 9.79 -10.41 -3.36
N ALA A 139 10.24 -9.26 -2.85
CA ALA A 139 9.48 -8.02 -2.73
C ALA A 139 8.05 -8.25 -2.16
N TRP A 140 7.93 -8.86 -0.98
CA TRP A 140 6.64 -9.19 -0.34
C TRP A 140 5.63 -8.03 -0.36
N LEU A 141 6.06 -6.79 -0.07
CA LEU A 141 5.17 -5.63 -0.11
C LEU A 141 4.58 -5.42 -1.51
N ALA A 142 5.42 -5.48 -2.54
CA ALA A 142 4.98 -5.35 -3.92
C ALA A 142 4.01 -6.48 -4.30
N MET A 143 4.31 -7.73 -3.91
CA MET A 143 3.43 -8.87 -4.14
C MET A 143 2.07 -8.72 -3.45
N THR A 144 2.05 -8.25 -2.20
CA THR A 144 0.81 -7.99 -1.46
C THR A 144 -0.03 -6.94 -2.17
N ILE A 145 0.57 -5.84 -2.65
CA ILE A 145 -0.14 -4.81 -3.40
C ILE A 145 -0.63 -5.35 -4.75
N GLU A 146 0.19 -6.09 -5.49
CA GLU A 146 -0.21 -6.75 -6.73
C GLU A 146 -1.40 -7.69 -6.53
N ASN A 147 -1.36 -8.52 -5.49
CA ASN A 147 -2.43 -9.45 -5.16
C ASN A 147 -3.71 -8.69 -4.78
N PHE A 148 -3.60 -7.62 -4.00
CA PHE A 148 -4.71 -6.74 -3.68
C PHE A 148 -5.36 -6.18 -4.96
N VAL A 149 -4.58 -5.59 -5.87
CA VAL A 149 -5.07 -5.01 -7.14
C VAL A 149 -5.76 -6.07 -8.00
N LYS A 150 -5.16 -7.26 -8.14
CA LYS A 150 -5.73 -8.38 -8.92
C LYS A 150 -7.05 -8.87 -8.33
N MET A 151 -7.13 -9.00 -6.99
CA MET A 151 -8.36 -9.40 -6.31
C MET A 151 -9.44 -8.33 -6.38
N LEU A 152 -9.05 -7.05 -6.34
CA LEU A 152 -9.99 -5.94 -6.44
C LEU A 152 -10.59 -5.90 -7.83
N TYR A 153 -9.77 -6.06 -8.86
CA TYR A 153 -10.23 -6.19 -10.24
C TYR A 153 -11.23 -7.33 -10.41
N ARG A 154 -10.93 -8.51 -9.83
CA ARG A 154 -11.87 -9.63 -9.85
C ARG A 154 -13.19 -9.30 -9.15
N PHE A 155 -13.14 -8.71 -7.97
CA PHE A 155 -14.33 -8.32 -7.22
C PHE A 155 -15.19 -7.34 -8.02
N LEU A 156 -14.58 -6.29 -8.58
CA LEU A 156 -15.27 -5.29 -9.39
C LEU A 156 -15.87 -5.88 -10.67
N THR A 157 -15.23 -6.90 -11.25
CA THR A 157 -15.79 -7.66 -12.38
C THR A 157 -17.08 -8.39 -11.96
N GLU A 158 -17.06 -9.07 -10.82
CA GLU A 158 -18.23 -9.76 -10.26
C GLU A 158 -19.37 -8.76 -9.96
N ILE A 159 -19.05 -7.58 -9.42
CA ILE A 159 -20.02 -6.49 -9.20
C ILE A 159 -20.59 -5.95 -10.52
N ALA A 160 -19.76 -5.74 -11.54
CA ALA A 160 -20.21 -5.26 -12.85
C ALA A 160 -21.20 -6.24 -13.52
N GLU A 161 -20.93 -7.55 -13.42
CA GLU A 161 -21.81 -8.59 -13.93
C GLU A 161 -23.13 -8.66 -13.14
N MET A 162 -23.07 -8.47 -11.82
CA MET A 162 -24.25 -8.45 -10.96
C MET A 162 -25.13 -7.23 -11.22
N LYS A 163 -24.52 -6.05 -11.37
CA LYS A 163 -25.22 -4.78 -11.62
C LYS A 163 -26.13 -4.84 -12.86
N GLN A 164 -25.75 -5.61 -13.88
CA GLN A 164 -26.58 -5.80 -15.09
C GLN A 164 -27.89 -6.54 -14.82
N LYS A 165 -27.97 -7.32 -13.73
CA LYS A 165 -29.12 -8.15 -13.36
C LYS A 165 -29.90 -7.53 -12.21
N ASP A 166 -29.19 -7.13 -11.16
CA ASP A 166 -29.74 -6.53 -9.95
C ASP A 166 -28.79 -5.43 -9.44
N PRO A 167 -29.03 -4.17 -9.81
CA PRO A 167 -28.21 -3.04 -9.38
C PRO A 167 -28.20 -2.82 -7.86
N THR A 168 -29.31 -3.12 -7.18
CA THR A 168 -29.47 -2.85 -5.75
C THR A 168 -28.67 -3.85 -4.93
N ASP A 169 -28.75 -5.15 -5.26
CA ASP A 169 -27.93 -6.18 -4.61
C ASP A 169 -26.43 -5.98 -4.90
N ALA A 170 -26.09 -5.61 -6.15
CA ALA A 170 -24.71 -5.28 -6.51
C ALA A 170 -24.16 -4.12 -5.67
N PHE A 171 -24.95 -3.06 -5.47
CA PHE A 171 -24.57 -1.93 -4.63
C PHE A 171 -24.40 -2.35 -3.16
N ALA A 172 -25.32 -3.17 -2.61
CA ALA A 172 -25.23 -3.60 -1.22
C ALA A 172 -23.92 -4.36 -0.93
N ILE A 173 -23.53 -5.29 -1.81
CA ILE A 173 -22.28 -6.06 -1.67
C ILE A 173 -21.05 -5.17 -1.88
N TYR A 174 -21.08 -4.32 -2.90
CA TYR A 174 -20.04 -3.34 -3.16
C TYR A 174 -19.78 -2.45 -1.94
N HIS A 175 -20.84 -1.83 -1.43
CA HIS A 175 -20.78 -0.90 -0.32
C HIS A 175 -20.32 -1.58 0.97
N ALA A 176 -20.76 -2.81 1.23
CA ALA A 176 -20.29 -3.59 2.37
C ALA A 176 -18.77 -3.79 2.37
N LEU A 177 -18.17 -4.09 1.21
CA LEU A 177 -16.71 -4.17 1.09
C LEU A 177 -16.05 -2.80 1.27
N MET A 178 -16.55 -1.75 0.61
CA MET A 178 -15.96 -0.41 0.73
C MET A 178 -15.95 0.10 2.17
N LEU A 179 -17.04 -0.13 2.92
CA LEU A 179 -17.10 0.15 4.36
C LEU A 179 -16.06 -0.66 5.16
N ALA A 180 -15.81 -1.91 4.79
CA ALA A 180 -14.81 -2.74 5.47
C ALA A 180 -13.36 -2.32 5.16
N LEU A 181 -13.10 -1.75 3.97
CA LEU A 181 -11.78 -1.26 3.57
C LEU A 181 -11.48 0.13 4.13
N HIS A 182 -12.52 0.96 4.34
CA HIS A 182 -12.38 2.36 4.75
C HIS A 182 -11.51 2.58 6.01
N PRO A 183 -11.64 1.81 7.11
CA PRO A 183 -10.80 2.00 8.30
C PRO A 183 -9.30 1.79 8.02
N TYR A 184 -8.97 0.90 7.09
CA TYR A 184 -7.58 0.62 6.72
C TYR A 184 -7.05 1.69 5.77
N TYR A 185 -7.86 2.15 4.81
CA TYR A 185 -7.49 3.28 3.96
C TYR A 185 -7.14 4.53 4.76
N ALA A 186 -7.84 4.79 5.87
CA ALA A 186 -7.55 5.93 6.75
C ALA A 186 -6.19 5.84 7.48
N LEU A 187 -5.48 4.70 7.41
CA LEU A 187 -4.15 4.49 7.98
C LEU A 187 -3.01 4.65 6.96
N LEU A 188 -3.33 4.87 5.68
CA LEU A 188 -2.37 5.06 4.57
C LEU A 188 -2.28 6.54 4.17
#